data_AF-A0A482V9V9-F1
#
_entry.id   AF-A0A482V9V9-F1
#
_cell.length_a   1.000
_cell.length_b   1.000
_cell.length_c   1.000
_cell.angle_alpha   90.00
_cell.angle_beta   90.00
_cell.angle_gamma   90.00
#
_symmetry.space_group_name_H-M   'P 1'
#
loop_
_entity.id
_entity.type
_entity.pdbx_description
1 polymer ?
#
loop_
_entity_poly.entity_id
_entity_poly.type
_entity_poly.pdbx_seq_one_letter_code
_entity_poly.pdbx_strand_id
1 'polypeptide(L)'
;NIASAKDLRKPVYMAVGAQAFDLRQILVSMSKINWEVKEVMSQHNSYIDLILREVQIFTLRLEDVAVKVPVGVEVSNSLWESIAHIITHTLVQGFSEAKKCSNGGRALMQLDFIQFLTKFEKIASMRPVPHREYVENYVKAYYLPEPELEKWIKEHNEYSSKHLFGLVSCACQSNKKTKQRLLQVIDESEKQGDR
;
A
#
# COMPACT_ATOMS: atom_id res chain seq x y z
N ASN A 1 13.07 30.91 -13.37
CA ASN A 1 12.57 30.09 -12.24
C ASN A 1 11.63 28.95 -12.68
N ILE A 2 11.90 28.28 -13.82
CA ILE A 2 11.01 27.26 -14.40
C ILE A 2 11.33 25.85 -13.86
N ALA A 3 12.55 25.62 -13.37
CA ALA A 3 12.96 24.35 -12.78
C ALA A 3 12.20 24.03 -11.48
N SER A 4 12.02 25.01 -10.59
CA SER A 4 11.28 24.87 -9.34
C SER A 4 9.82 24.44 -9.54
N ALA A 5 9.21 24.79 -10.68
CA ALA A 5 7.84 24.39 -11.02
C ALA A 5 7.71 22.89 -11.31
N LYS A 6 8.78 22.19 -11.72
CA LYS A 6 8.79 20.73 -11.88
C LYS A 6 8.94 20.02 -10.54
N ASP A 7 9.82 20.52 -9.67
CA ASP A 7 10.05 19.95 -8.34
C ASP A 7 8.82 20.06 -7.42
N LEU A 8 7.99 21.09 -7.64
CA LEU A 8 6.72 21.28 -6.92
C LEU A 8 5.58 20.35 -7.38
N ARG A 9 5.69 19.70 -8.56
CA ARG A 9 4.60 18.86 -9.09
C ARG A 9 4.29 17.69 -8.17
N LYS A 10 5.33 16.96 -7.73
CA LYS A 10 5.17 15.78 -6.89
C LYS A 10 4.46 16.10 -5.56
N PRO A 11 4.90 17.05 -4.72
CA PRO A 11 4.20 17.37 -3.48
C PRO A 11 2.78 17.90 -3.72
N VAL A 12 2.54 18.68 -4.77
CA VAL A 12 1.19 19.18 -5.11
C VAL A 12 0.27 18.05 -5.55
N TYR A 13 0.73 17.16 -6.42
CA TYR A 13 -0.07 16.04 -6.93
C TYR A 13 -0.34 14.99 -5.85
N MET A 14 0.62 14.76 -4.96
CA MET A 14 0.41 13.97 -3.75
C MET A 14 -0.67 14.60 -2.85
N ALA A 15 -0.66 15.92 -2.65
CA ALA A 15 -1.69 16.60 -1.87
C ALA A 15 -3.08 16.51 -2.54
N VAL A 16 -3.16 16.69 -3.86
CA VAL A 16 -4.40 16.53 -4.63
C VAL A 16 -4.92 15.10 -4.51
N GLY A 17 -4.07 14.10 -4.68
CA GLY A 17 -4.42 12.70 -4.49
C GLY A 17 -4.90 12.42 -3.07
N ALA A 18 -4.21 12.91 -2.04
CA ALA A 18 -4.59 12.67 -0.65
C ALA A 18 -5.94 13.31 -0.29
N GLN A 19 -6.32 14.41 -0.94
CA GLN A 19 -7.63 15.03 -0.78
C GLN A 19 -8.73 14.38 -1.63
N ALA A 20 -8.36 13.77 -2.76
CA ALA A 20 -9.31 13.14 -3.66
C ALA A 20 -9.82 11.79 -3.14
N PHE A 21 -9.10 11.14 -2.24
CA PHE A 21 -9.41 9.81 -1.72
C PHE A 21 -9.69 9.87 -0.22
N ASP A 22 -10.82 9.31 0.25
CA ASP A 22 -11.07 9.13 1.68
C ASP A 22 -10.25 7.95 2.24
N LEU A 23 -8.97 8.19 2.47
CA LEU A 23 -8.02 7.19 2.99
C LEU A 23 -8.45 6.64 4.35
N ARG A 24 -9.11 7.48 5.17
CA ARG A 24 -9.62 7.06 6.47
C ARG A 24 -10.74 6.04 6.28
N GLN A 25 -11.69 6.28 5.39
CA GLN A 25 -12.77 5.34 5.11
C GLN A 25 -12.24 4.01 4.56
N ILE A 26 -11.22 4.05 3.69
CA ILE A 26 -10.54 2.85 3.19
C ILE A 26 -9.94 2.04 4.35
N LEU A 27 -9.15 2.67 5.23
CA LEU A 27 -8.56 2.01 6.40
C LEU A 27 -9.62 1.46 7.36
N VAL A 28 -10.69 2.22 7.61
CA VAL A 28 -11.83 1.74 8.41
C VAL A 28 -12.48 0.51 7.77
N SER A 29 -12.62 0.47 6.45
CA SER A 29 -13.14 -0.69 5.75
C SER A 29 -12.21 -1.89 5.87
N MET A 30 -10.89 -1.69 5.74
CA MET A 30 -9.88 -2.74 5.89
C MET A 30 -9.84 -3.30 7.32
N SER A 31 -10.01 -2.45 8.34
CA SER A 31 -10.00 -2.86 9.76
C SER A 31 -11.12 -3.85 10.12
N LYS A 32 -12.18 -3.93 9.31
CA LYS A 32 -13.32 -4.84 9.49
C LYS A 32 -13.09 -6.21 8.84
N ILE A 33 -12.05 -6.37 8.03
CA ILE A 33 -11.78 -7.61 7.32
C ILE A 33 -11.24 -8.65 8.30
N ASN A 34 -11.85 -9.83 8.27
CA ASN A 34 -11.32 -10.99 8.98
C ASN A 34 -10.24 -11.68 8.15
N TRP A 35 -8.98 -11.46 8.51
CA TRP A 35 -7.83 -12.08 7.85
C TRP A 35 -7.53 -13.52 8.34
N GLU A 36 -8.34 -14.11 9.23
CA GLU A 36 -8.29 -15.54 9.57
C GLU A 36 -9.15 -16.36 8.59
N VAL A 37 -8.78 -16.32 7.32
CA VAL A 37 -9.48 -17.01 6.22
C VAL A 37 -9.08 -18.48 6.17
N LYS A 38 -10.05 -19.39 6.12
CA LYS A 38 -9.83 -20.84 5.94
C LYS A 38 -9.70 -21.22 4.48
N GLU A 39 -10.62 -20.74 3.65
CA GLU A 39 -10.66 -20.96 2.21
C GLU A 39 -10.72 -19.62 1.49
N VAL A 40 -9.80 -19.40 0.56
CA VAL A 40 -9.75 -18.17 -0.23
C VAL A 40 -10.77 -18.29 -1.35
N MET A 41 -11.83 -17.49 -1.27
CA MET A 41 -12.78 -17.35 -2.38
C MET A 41 -12.13 -16.55 -3.52
N SER A 42 -12.62 -16.71 -4.75
CA SER A 42 -12.13 -15.95 -5.91
C SER A 42 -12.58 -14.48 -5.96
N GLN A 43 -12.96 -13.89 -4.82
CA GLN A 43 -13.47 -12.52 -4.72
C GLN A 43 -12.57 -11.67 -3.83
N HIS A 44 -12.29 -10.45 -4.30
CA HIS A 44 -11.61 -9.42 -3.50
C HIS A 44 -12.57 -8.77 -2.50
N ASN A 45 -12.01 -8.14 -1.48
CA ASN A 45 -12.75 -7.40 -0.47
C ASN A 45 -13.31 -6.07 -1.01
N SER A 46 -14.46 -5.66 -0.49
CA SER A 46 -15.21 -4.47 -0.95
C SER A 46 -14.45 -3.14 -0.83
N TYR A 47 -13.42 -3.05 0.01
CA TYR A 47 -12.58 -1.84 0.08
C TYR A 47 -11.79 -1.61 -1.22
N ILE A 48 -11.51 -2.66 -2.00
CA ILE A 48 -10.90 -2.53 -3.33
C ILE A 48 -11.90 -1.88 -4.31
N ASP A 49 -13.18 -2.25 -4.25
CA ASP A 49 -14.21 -1.60 -5.07
C ASP A 49 -14.42 -0.13 -4.65
N LEU A 50 -14.31 0.18 -3.35
CA LEU A 50 -14.31 1.55 -2.86
C LEU A 50 -13.16 2.36 -3.47
N ILE A 51 -11.92 1.84 -3.40
CA ILE A 51 -10.74 2.50 -3.99
C ILE A 51 -10.95 2.74 -5.48
N LEU A 52 -11.41 1.72 -6.22
CA LEU A 52 -11.57 1.81 -7.67
C LEU A 52 -12.68 2.80 -8.08
N ARG A 53 -13.72 2.93 -7.27
CA ARG A 53 -14.74 3.97 -7.45
C ARG A 53 -14.14 5.36 -7.31
N GLU A 54 -13.32 5.60 -6.29
CA GLU A 54 -12.63 6.88 -6.12
C GLU A 54 -11.66 7.16 -7.29
N VAL A 55 -10.96 6.14 -7.80
CA VAL A 55 -10.14 6.25 -9.01
C VAL A 55 -10.98 6.68 -10.22
N GLN A 56 -12.15 6.08 -10.43
CA GLN A 56 -13.06 6.46 -11.52
C GLN A 56 -13.59 7.90 -11.37
N ILE A 57 -13.97 8.29 -10.15
CA ILE A 57 -14.41 9.67 -9.86
C ILE A 57 -13.27 10.66 -10.15
N PHE A 58 -12.04 10.31 -9.78
CA PHE A 58 -10.88 11.12 -10.09
C PHE A 58 -10.66 11.24 -11.61
N THR A 59 -10.80 10.16 -12.38
CA THR A 59 -10.72 10.20 -13.86
C THR A 59 -11.70 11.20 -14.43
N LEU A 60 -12.98 11.13 -14.06
CA LEU A 60 -14.01 12.05 -14.56
C LEU A 60 -13.68 13.52 -14.22
N ARG A 61 -13.20 13.77 -12.99
CA ARG A 61 -12.78 15.12 -12.58
C ARG A 61 -11.56 15.61 -13.37
N LEU A 62 -10.61 14.73 -13.66
CA LEU A 62 -9.43 15.07 -14.46
C LEU A 62 -9.81 15.38 -15.90
N GLU A 63 -10.76 14.64 -16.49
CA GLU A 63 -11.30 14.91 -17.82
C GLU A 63 -11.99 16.29 -17.88
N ASP A 64 -12.81 16.62 -16.88
CA ASP A 64 -13.46 17.95 -16.78
C ASP A 64 -12.43 19.10 -16.69
N VAL A 65 -11.31 18.87 -16.00
CA VAL A 65 -10.21 19.84 -15.92
C VAL A 65 -9.46 19.92 -17.26
N ALA A 66 -9.23 18.79 -17.92
CA ALA A 66 -8.51 18.71 -19.18
C ALA A 66 -9.19 19.48 -20.33
N VAL A 67 -10.52 19.64 -20.26
CA VAL A 67 -11.29 20.50 -21.20
C VAL A 67 -10.94 21.98 -21.04
N LYS A 68 -10.59 22.43 -19.82
CA LYS A 68 -10.33 23.83 -19.50
C LYS A 68 -8.84 24.18 -19.53
N VAL A 69 -7.98 23.23 -19.16
CA VAL A 69 -6.55 23.39 -19.06
C VAL A 69 -5.88 22.18 -19.71
N PRO A 70 -5.02 22.35 -20.74
CA PRO A 70 -4.33 21.23 -21.35
C PRO A 70 -3.52 20.43 -20.33
N VAL A 71 -3.93 19.18 -20.09
CA VAL A 71 -3.19 18.23 -19.26
C VAL A 71 -2.28 17.41 -20.17
N GLY A 72 -0.99 17.75 -20.20
CA GLY A 72 0.00 17.00 -20.95
C GLY A 72 0.20 15.59 -20.38
N VAL A 73 0.67 14.66 -21.22
CA VAL A 73 0.91 13.26 -20.83
C VAL A 73 1.84 13.14 -19.62
N GLU A 74 2.90 13.95 -19.53
CA GLU A 74 3.79 13.96 -18.37
C GLU A 74 3.05 14.31 -17.07
N VAL A 75 2.13 15.29 -17.11
CA VAL A 75 1.35 15.70 -15.94
C VAL A 75 0.38 14.62 -15.54
N SER A 76 -0.31 14.02 -16.52
CA SER A 76 -1.21 12.88 -16.29
C SER A 76 -0.45 11.71 -15.63
N ASN A 77 0.71 11.34 -16.17
CA ASN A 77 1.54 10.26 -15.62
C ASN A 77 1.99 10.57 -14.18
N SER A 78 2.43 11.79 -13.88
CA SER A 78 2.81 12.17 -12.52
C SER A 78 1.64 12.18 -11.54
N LEU A 79 0.42 12.53 -11.98
CA LEU A 79 -0.79 12.44 -11.16
C LEU A 79 -1.11 10.98 -10.83
N TRP A 80 -1.12 10.12 -11.85
CA TRP A 80 -1.42 8.70 -11.67
C TRP A 80 -0.35 7.97 -10.85
N GLU A 81 0.93 8.33 -10.99
CA GLU A 81 2.01 7.85 -10.12
C GLU A 81 1.76 8.25 -8.66
N SER A 82 1.37 9.51 -8.42
CA SER A 82 1.04 9.99 -7.07
C SER A 82 -0.15 9.24 -6.47
N ILE A 83 -1.18 8.96 -7.27
CA ILE A 83 -2.35 8.18 -6.82
C ILE A 83 -1.95 6.73 -6.50
N ALA A 84 -1.16 6.09 -7.37
CA ALA A 84 -0.65 4.75 -7.12
C ALA A 84 0.20 4.71 -5.84
N HIS A 85 1.03 5.73 -5.61
CA HIS A 85 1.82 5.87 -4.38
C HIS A 85 0.92 5.91 -3.14
N ILE A 86 -0.09 6.78 -3.13
CA ILE A 86 -1.04 6.93 -2.01
C ILE A 86 -1.80 5.63 -1.73
N ILE A 87 -2.36 5.01 -2.78
CA ILE A 87 -3.16 3.79 -2.62
C ILE A 87 -2.29 2.63 -2.13
N THR A 88 -1.13 2.40 -2.73
CA THR A 88 -0.22 1.31 -2.32
C THR A 88 0.24 1.47 -0.88
N HIS A 89 0.50 2.70 -0.42
CA HIS A 89 0.87 2.97 0.97
C HIS A 89 -0.31 2.79 1.92
N THR A 90 -1.51 3.18 1.50
CA THR A 90 -2.75 2.95 2.27
C THR A 90 -3.03 1.46 2.44
N LEU A 91 -2.79 0.66 1.39
CA LEU A 91 -2.96 -0.80 1.45
C LEU A 91 -1.99 -1.44 2.45
N VAL A 92 -0.70 -1.11 2.41
CA VAL A 92 0.28 -1.64 3.39
C VAL A 92 -0.05 -1.18 4.81
N GLN A 93 -0.45 0.07 4.99
CA GLN A 93 -0.92 0.56 6.29
C GLN A 93 -2.07 -0.32 6.80
N GLY A 94 -3.12 -0.53 6.00
CA GLY A 94 -4.26 -1.35 6.39
C GLY A 94 -3.91 -2.84 6.60
N PHE A 95 -3.01 -3.41 5.80
CA PHE A 95 -2.53 -4.79 6.00
C PHE A 95 -1.73 -4.93 7.30
N SER A 96 -0.92 -3.94 7.65
CA SER A 96 -0.15 -3.95 8.90
C SER A 96 -1.00 -3.87 10.15
N GLU A 97 -2.20 -3.31 10.06
CA GLU A 97 -3.15 -3.22 11.17
C GLU A 97 -3.90 -4.53 11.43
N ALA A 98 -3.73 -5.56 10.58
CA ALA A 98 -4.26 -6.89 10.83
C ALA A 98 -3.71 -7.46 12.14
N LYS A 99 -4.60 -7.77 13.08
CA LYS A 99 -4.21 -8.34 14.40
C LYS A 99 -3.73 -9.78 14.29
N LYS A 100 -4.28 -10.51 13.33
CA LYS A 100 -3.97 -11.89 12.99
C LYS A 100 -4.14 -12.06 11.49
N CYS A 101 -3.37 -12.95 10.89
CA CYS A 101 -3.45 -13.21 9.45
C CYS A 101 -3.06 -14.66 9.16
N SER A 102 -4.02 -15.46 8.69
CA SER A 102 -3.77 -16.85 8.27
C SER A 102 -3.08 -16.89 6.89
N ASN A 103 -2.64 -18.07 6.46
CA ASN A 103 -2.16 -18.25 5.08
C ASN A 103 -3.23 -17.89 4.04
N GLY A 104 -4.49 -18.24 4.32
CA GLY A 104 -5.62 -17.81 3.48
C GLY A 104 -5.79 -16.29 3.48
N GLY A 105 -5.63 -15.63 4.64
CA GLY A 105 -5.69 -14.17 4.74
C GLY A 105 -4.62 -13.47 3.91
N ARG A 106 -3.38 -13.98 3.94
CA ARG A 106 -2.26 -13.47 3.14
C ARG A 106 -2.51 -13.64 1.64
N ALA A 107 -3.03 -14.78 1.24
CA ALA A 107 -3.45 -15.02 -0.14
C ALA A 107 -4.61 -14.10 -0.56
N LEU A 108 -5.54 -13.78 0.36
CA LEU A 108 -6.59 -12.78 0.11
C LEU A 108 -6.00 -11.36 -0.03
N MET A 109 -5.01 -10.96 0.76
CA MET A 109 -4.28 -9.69 0.57
C MET A 109 -3.64 -9.61 -0.83
N GLN A 110 -3.04 -10.71 -1.30
CA GLN A 110 -2.49 -10.79 -2.66
C GLN A 110 -3.60 -10.67 -3.72
N LEU A 111 -4.71 -11.39 -3.55
CA LEU A 111 -5.85 -11.33 -4.47
C LEU A 111 -6.42 -9.91 -4.56
N ASP A 112 -6.65 -9.26 -3.42
CA ASP A 112 -7.12 -7.88 -3.33
C ASP A 112 -6.21 -6.94 -4.12
N PHE A 113 -4.90 -7.05 -3.92
CA PHE A 113 -3.94 -6.20 -4.60
C PHE A 113 -3.86 -6.47 -6.11
N ILE A 114 -3.93 -7.73 -6.54
CA ILE A 114 -3.96 -8.11 -7.97
C ILE A 114 -5.22 -7.55 -8.65
N GLN A 115 -6.38 -7.62 -7.99
CA GLN A 115 -7.62 -7.06 -8.52
C GLN A 115 -7.57 -5.54 -8.64
N PHE A 116 -6.98 -4.86 -7.65
CA PHE A 116 -6.70 -3.44 -7.74
C PHE A 116 -5.80 -3.12 -8.94
N LEU A 117 -4.62 -3.74 -9.04
CA LEU A 117 -3.66 -3.49 -10.12
C LEU A 117 -4.30 -3.68 -11.49
N THR A 118 -4.98 -4.80 -11.71
CA THR A 118 -5.58 -5.15 -13.01
C THR A 118 -6.59 -4.10 -13.49
N LYS A 119 -7.38 -3.53 -12.58
CA LYS A 119 -8.39 -2.52 -12.90
C LYS A 119 -7.77 -1.12 -12.96
N PHE A 120 -6.83 -0.81 -12.06
CA PHE A 120 -6.11 0.46 -12.05
C PHE A 120 -5.28 0.67 -13.33
N GLU A 121 -4.55 -0.35 -13.81
CA GLU A 121 -3.79 -0.30 -15.06
C GLU A 121 -4.64 0.16 -16.24
N LYS A 122 -5.88 -0.35 -16.33
CA LYS A 122 -6.82 0.00 -17.40
C LYS A 122 -7.32 1.43 -17.30
N ILE A 123 -7.60 1.91 -16.08
CA ILE A 123 -8.14 3.25 -15.85
C ILE A 123 -7.04 4.31 -16.04
N ALA A 124 -5.87 4.10 -15.42
CA ALA A 124 -4.75 5.02 -15.46
C ALA A 124 -3.95 4.95 -16.77
N SER A 125 -4.19 3.93 -17.61
CA SER A 125 -3.38 3.65 -18.81
C SER A 125 -1.88 3.57 -18.53
N MET A 126 -1.51 3.04 -17.36
CA MET A 126 -0.14 2.93 -16.90
C MET A 126 0.30 1.48 -16.79
N ARG A 127 1.43 1.15 -17.42
CA ARG A 127 2.03 -0.18 -17.32
C ARG A 127 3.56 -0.10 -17.37
N PRO A 128 4.28 -0.66 -16.37
CA PRO A 128 3.76 -1.23 -15.12
C PRO A 128 3.20 -0.17 -14.16
N VAL A 129 2.33 -0.57 -13.21
CA VAL A 129 1.91 0.33 -12.12
C VAL A 129 3.10 0.59 -11.18
N PRO A 130 3.44 1.86 -10.89
CA PRO A 130 4.52 2.21 -9.97
C PRO A 130 4.16 1.81 -8.54
N HIS A 131 5.17 1.67 -7.69
CA HIS A 131 5.02 1.26 -6.28
C HIS A 131 4.39 -0.12 -6.07
N ARG A 132 4.27 -0.93 -7.13
CA ARG A 132 3.78 -2.31 -7.05
C ARG A 132 4.58 -3.15 -6.06
N GLU A 133 5.92 -3.07 -6.16
CA GLU A 133 6.84 -3.85 -5.33
C GLU A 133 6.71 -3.52 -3.83
N TYR A 134 6.31 -2.30 -3.47
CA TYR A 134 6.12 -1.90 -2.08
C TYR A 134 5.04 -2.74 -1.38
N VAL A 135 3.94 -3.07 -2.08
CA VAL A 135 2.90 -3.94 -1.50
C VAL A 135 3.30 -5.41 -1.61
N GLU A 136 3.84 -5.83 -2.76
CA GLU A 136 4.21 -7.23 -2.97
C GLU A 136 5.29 -7.71 -2.02
N ASN A 137 6.33 -6.91 -1.78
CA ASN A 137 7.44 -7.27 -0.91
C ASN A 137 6.95 -7.38 0.54
N TYR A 138 6.10 -6.45 1.00
CA TYR A 138 5.48 -6.53 2.31
C TYR A 138 4.67 -7.83 2.49
N VAL A 139 3.83 -8.20 1.52
CA VAL A 139 3.01 -9.41 1.62
C VAL A 139 3.86 -10.69 1.48
N LYS A 140 4.90 -10.68 0.63
CA LYS A 140 5.85 -11.80 0.50
C LYS A 140 6.65 -12.03 1.80
N ALA A 141 6.93 -10.98 2.57
CA ALA A 141 7.68 -11.09 3.82
C ALA A 141 7.01 -12.00 4.86
N TYR A 142 5.68 -12.18 4.81
CA TYR A 142 4.96 -13.13 5.68
C TYR A 142 5.43 -14.59 5.53
N TYR A 143 6.05 -14.93 4.40
CA TYR A 143 6.47 -16.29 4.06
C TYR A 143 7.96 -16.55 4.32
N LEU A 144 8.71 -15.54 4.78
CA LEU A 144 10.13 -15.68 5.08
C LEU A 144 10.33 -16.53 6.35
N PRO A 145 11.33 -17.42 6.37
CA PRO A 145 11.76 -18.08 7.59
C PRO A 145 12.39 -17.06 8.55
N GLU A 146 12.43 -17.38 9.85
CA GLU A 146 12.81 -16.44 10.90
C GLU A 146 14.15 -15.70 10.67
N PRO A 147 15.25 -16.37 10.23
CA PRO A 147 16.52 -15.69 9.98
C PRO A 147 16.44 -14.71 8.81
N GLU A 148 15.70 -15.06 7.75
CA GLU A 148 15.53 -14.20 6.58
C GLU A 148 14.59 -13.03 6.88
N LEU A 149 13.55 -13.26 7.69
CA LEU A 149 12.65 -12.20 8.13
C LEU A 149 13.40 -11.15 8.94
N GLU A 150 14.32 -11.54 9.83
CA GLU A 150 15.14 -10.58 10.57
C GLU A 150 16.01 -9.73 9.64
N LYS A 151 16.67 -10.37 8.68
CA LYS A 151 17.50 -9.68 7.69
C LYS A 151 16.64 -8.69 6.89
N TRP A 152 15.48 -9.14 6.42
CA TRP A 152 14.51 -8.33 5.68
C TRP A 152 14.04 -7.11 6.49
N ILE A 153 13.72 -7.30 7.77
CA ILE A 153 13.34 -6.23 8.70
C ILE A 153 14.45 -5.18 8.86
N LYS A 154 15.73 -5.54 8.72
CA LYS A 154 16.83 -4.57 8.81
C LYS A 154 17.05 -3.83 7.50
N GLU A 155 16.92 -4.52 6.37
CA GLU A 155 17.24 -3.99 5.04
C GLU A 155 16.14 -3.09 4.45
N HIS A 156 14.86 -3.31 4.79
CA HIS A 156 13.74 -2.62 4.15
C HIS A 156 13.29 -1.35 4.90
N ASN A 157 14.02 -0.24 4.74
CA ASN A 157 13.77 1.03 5.45
C ASN A 157 12.57 1.83 4.92
N GLU A 158 11.98 1.43 3.80
CA GLU A 158 10.78 2.06 3.24
C GLU A 158 9.51 1.81 4.10
N TYR A 159 9.53 0.84 5.01
CA TYR A 159 8.42 0.57 5.93
C TYR A 159 8.69 1.17 7.32
N SER A 160 7.67 1.84 7.85
CA SER A 160 7.68 2.34 9.23
C SER A 160 7.78 1.21 10.26
N SER A 161 8.27 1.50 11.46
CA SER A 161 8.27 0.55 12.58
C SER A 161 6.88 -0.06 12.80
N LYS A 162 5.81 0.74 12.69
CA LYS A 162 4.42 0.26 12.84
C LYS A 162 4.06 -0.81 11.81
N HIS A 163 4.49 -0.64 10.54
CA HIS A 163 4.30 -1.65 9.52
C HIS A 163 5.00 -2.97 9.91
N LEU A 164 6.27 -2.87 10.33
CA LEU A 164 7.07 -4.03 10.72
C LEU A 164 6.52 -4.73 11.98
N PHE A 165 6.04 -3.96 12.96
CA PHE A 165 5.36 -4.49 14.16
C PHE A 165 4.14 -5.34 13.77
N GLY A 166 3.33 -4.87 12.82
CA GLY A 166 2.18 -5.57 12.27
C GLY A 166 2.57 -6.88 11.58
N LEU A 167 3.55 -6.81 10.68
CA LEU A 167 4.11 -7.95 9.96
C LEU A 167 4.60 -9.04 10.93
N VAL A 168 5.53 -8.71 11.83
CA VAL A 168 6.10 -9.66 12.80
C VAL A 168 5.04 -10.22 13.73
N SER A 169 4.08 -9.39 14.15
CA SER A 169 3.01 -9.83 15.03
C SER A 169 2.15 -10.95 14.45
N CYS A 170 1.93 -10.91 13.15
CA CYS A 170 1.17 -11.91 12.40
C CYS A 170 2.05 -13.06 11.90
N ALA A 171 3.26 -12.78 11.39
CA ALA A 171 4.18 -13.78 10.86
C ALA A 171 4.64 -14.76 11.95
N CYS A 172 4.94 -14.24 13.15
CA CYS A 172 5.42 -15.03 14.29
C CYS A 172 4.32 -15.33 15.32
N GLN A 173 3.04 -15.35 14.91
CA GLN A 173 1.91 -15.52 15.84
C GLN A 173 1.98 -16.81 16.70
N SER A 174 2.61 -17.86 16.18
CA SER A 174 2.81 -19.15 16.87
C SER A 174 4.08 -19.19 17.74
N ASN A 175 5.07 -18.33 17.49
CA ASN A 175 6.36 -18.33 18.19
C ASN A 175 6.58 -17.02 18.96
N LYS A 176 6.13 -17.00 20.23
CA LYS A 176 6.21 -15.82 21.11
C LYS A 176 7.65 -15.34 21.35
N LYS A 177 8.61 -16.27 21.45
CA LYS A 177 10.02 -15.95 21.73
C LYS A 177 10.64 -15.22 20.54
N THR A 178 10.47 -15.76 19.32
CA THR A 178 10.95 -15.10 18.10
C THR A 178 10.24 -13.77 17.89
N LYS A 179 8.93 -13.71 18.08
CA LYS A 179 8.17 -12.46 18.00
C LYS A 179 8.80 -11.37 18.89
N GLN A 180 8.96 -11.62 20.19
CA GLN A 180 9.53 -10.63 21.12
C GLN A 180 10.92 -10.16 20.70
N ARG A 181 11.78 -11.09 20.27
CA ARG A 181 13.14 -10.79 19.82
C ARG A 181 13.15 -9.90 18.57
N LEU A 182 12.33 -10.21 17.56
CA LEU A 182 12.24 -9.39 16.35
C LEU A 182 11.62 -8.02 16.60
N LEU A 183 10.68 -7.91 17.54
CA LEU A 183 10.15 -6.61 17.95
C LEU A 183 11.22 -5.72 18.59
N GLN A 184 12.12 -6.29 19.39
CA GLN A 184 13.26 -5.56 19.97
C GLN A 184 14.22 -5.07 18.88
N VAL A 185 14.47 -5.87 17.85
CA VAL A 185 15.28 -5.45 16.69
C VAL A 185 14.69 -4.21 16.02
N ILE A 186 13.37 -4.15 15.85
CA ILE A 186 12.67 -3.00 15.27
C ILE A 186 12.84 -1.76 16.15
N ASP A 187 12.60 -1.90 17.46
CA ASP A 187 12.76 -0.81 18.44
C ASP A 187 14.19 -0.26 18.49
N GLU A 188 15.19 -1.13 18.37
CA GLU A 188 16.60 -0.75 18.37
C GLU A 188 16.97 0.03 17.11
N SER A 189 16.52 -0.41 15.93
CA SER A 189 16.75 0.30 14.67
C SER A 189 16.09 1.70 14.66
N GLU A 190 14.89 1.84 15.23
CA GLU A 190 14.22 3.15 15.36
C GLU A 190 14.99 4.11 16.28
N LYS A 191 15.56 3.61 17.38
CA LYS A 191 16.38 4.43 18.29
C LYS A 191 17.72 4.86 17.70
N GLN A 192 18.28 4.06 16.80
CA GLN A 192 19.55 4.34 16.14
C GLN A 192 19.40 5.36 14.99
N GLY A 193 18.17 5.67 14.58
CA GLY A 193 17.91 6.55 13.44
C GLY A 193 18.20 5.90 12.10
N ASP A 194 18.31 4.58 12.06
CA ASP A 194 18.45 3.79 10.83
C ASP A 194 17.14 3.76 10.02
N ARG A 195 16.03 4.21 10.62
CA ARG A 195 14.66 4.23 10.09
C ARG A 195 13.92 5.51 10.48
#